data_AF-A0A0F9EMF7-F1
#
_entry.id   AF-A0A0F9EMF7-F1
#
_cell.length_a   1.000
_cell.length_b   1.000
_cell.length_c   1.000
_cell.angle_alpha   90.00
_cell.angle_beta   90.00
_cell.angle_gamma   90.00
#
_symmetry.space_group_name_H-M   'P 1'
#
loop_
_entity.id
_entity.type
_entity.pdbx_description
1 polymer ?
#
loop_
_entity_poly.entity_id
_entity_poly.type
_entity_poly.pdbx_seq_one_letter_code
_entity_poly.pdbx_strand_id
1 'polypeptide(L)'
;MSLTDSYMERINLSNDRRFQQSFISPAFAIVSAGPNEMVIDVSETVLERLVEDGHVDENHIGHFKIPTKFQVCPTCRGSGTMVNPNIDAGGLTQDDFDGDPDFYDDYMDGSYDIQCSECRGERVIPEIRWNVVAKHLSDAIHRWEQDDADYLAECMSEFRHGC
;
A
#
# COMPACT_ATOMS: atom_id res chain seq x y z
N MET A 1 -8.59 30.18 -3.00
CA MET A 1 -7.90 28.96 -3.48
C MET A 1 -7.64 28.11 -2.26
N SER A 2 -8.25 26.93 -2.21
CA SER A 2 -8.14 26.06 -1.05
C SER A 2 -6.72 25.49 -0.97
N LEU A 3 -6.19 25.28 0.25
CA LEU A 3 -4.86 24.69 0.47
C LEU A 3 -4.72 23.30 -0.19
N THR A 4 -5.83 22.63 -0.49
CA THR A 4 -5.88 21.35 -1.19
C THR A 4 -5.53 21.46 -2.68
N ASP A 5 -5.87 22.54 -3.36
CA ASP A 5 -5.63 22.67 -4.82
C ASP A 5 -4.13 22.86 -5.13
N SER A 6 -3.40 23.59 -4.27
CA SER A 6 -1.96 23.83 -4.41
C SER A 6 -1.09 22.60 -4.07
N TYR A 7 -1.62 21.66 -3.29
CA TYR A 7 -0.92 20.44 -2.89
C TYR A 7 -1.05 19.34 -3.97
N MET A 8 -2.21 19.29 -4.64
CA MET A 8 -2.50 18.34 -5.71
C MET A 8 -1.63 18.55 -6.97
N GLU A 9 -1.21 19.78 -7.27
CA GLU A 9 -0.38 20.09 -8.44
C GLU A 9 1.08 19.61 -8.33
N ARG A 10 1.56 19.24 -7.13
CA ARG A 10 2.97 18.86 -6.91
C ARG A 10 3.26 17.37 -7.00
N ILE A 11 2.23 16.53 -6.94
CA ILE A 11 2.42 15.07 -7.00
C ILE A 11 2.35 14.66 -8.47
N ASN A 12 3.51 14.57 -9.11
CA ASN A 12 3.64 14.01 -10.46
C ASN A 12 3.55 12.48 -10.39
N LEU A 13 2.34 12.01 -10.11
CA LEU A 13 1.97 10.64 -9.78
C LEU A 13 2.41 9.57 -10.80
N SER A 14 2.65 9.95 -12.06
CA SER A 14 3.11 9.05 -13.12
C SER A 14 4.61 8.74 -13.08
N ASN A 15 5.42 9.62 -12.48
CA ASN A 15 6.87 9.44 -12.33
C ASN A 15 7.28 9.17 -10.88
N ASP A 16 6.29 9.04 -10.00
CA ASP A 16 6.55 8.92 -8.59
C ASP A 16 6.83 7.48 -8.19
N ARG A 17 8.11 7.14 -8.02
CA ARG A 17 8.55 5.84 -7.45
C ARG A 17 7.88 5.53 -6.10
N ARG A 18 7.34 6.55 -5.39
CA ARG A 18 6.57 6.42 -4.14
C ARG A 18 5.24 5.69 -4.34
N PHE A 19 4.68 5.74 -5.55
CA PHE A 19 3.39 5.14 -5.90
C PHE A 19 3.54 3.71 -6.42
N GLN A 20 4.66 3.41 -7.09
CA GLN A 20 4.94 2.09 -7.67
C GLN A 20 5.29 1.02 -6.63
N GLN A 21 5.77 1.39 -5.42
CA GLN A 21 6.22 0.42 -4.41
C GLN A 21 5.16 0.00 -3.39
N SER A 22 4.13 0.82 -3.14
CA SER A 22 3.16 0.54 -2.08
C SER A 22 1.98 -0.35 -2.50
N PHE A 23 1.89 -0.72 -3.78
CA PHE A 23 0.79 -1.53 -4.34
C PHE A 23 1.30 -2.51 -5.40
N ILE A 24 2.39 -3.21 -5.11
CA ILE A 24 2.82 -4.35 -5.93
C ILE A 24 2.03 -5.56 -5.44
N SER A 25 0.78 -5.70 -5.88
CA SER A 25 0.09 -6.99 -5.81
C SER A 25 0.56 -7.82 -7.00
N PRO A 26 0.85 -9.12 -6.86
CA PRO A 26 1.15 -9.93 -8.03
C PRO A 26 -0.09 -10.11 -8.93
N ALA A 27 -1.28 -9.75 -8.44
CA ALA A 27 -2.50 -9.67 -9.24
C ALA A 27 -2.57 -8.45 -10.18
N PHE A 28 -1.90 -7.34 -9.86
CA PHE A 28 -1.94 -6.12 -10.68
C PHE A 28 -0.81 -5.14 -10.34
N ALA A 29 -0.38 -4.38 -11.35
CA ALA A 29 0.56 -3.28 -11.22
C ALA A 29 -0.13 -1.93 -11.46
N ILE A 30 0.37 -0.86 -10.83
CA ILE A 30 -0.09 0.49 -11.13
C ILE A 30 0.69 1.04 -12.33
N VAL A 31 -0.01 1.36 -13.41
CA VAL A 31 0.57 1.96 -14.62
C VAL A 31 0.67 3.47 -14.48
N SER A 32 -0.40 4.10 -14.00
CA SER A 32 -0.43 5.54 -13.76
C SER A 32 -1.40 5.88 -12.65
N ALA A 33 -1.14 6.97 -11.95
CA ALA A 33 -2.01 7.43 -10.89
C ALA A 33 -2.36 8.90 -11.08
N GLY A 34 -3.59 9.23 -10.73
CA GLY A 34 -4.15 10.56 -10.65
C GLY A 34 -4.79 10.76 -9.27
N PRO A 35 -5.16 12.00 -8.92
CA PRO A 35 -5.70 12.31 -7.60
C PRO A 35 -7.07 11.67 -7.32
N ASN A 36 -7.82 11.29 -8.36
CA ASN A 36 -9.16 10.69 -8.25
C ASN A 36 -9.31 9.39 -9.05
N GLU A 37 -8.36 9.07 -9.92
CA GLU A 37 -8.38 7.89 -10.77
C GLU A 37 -6.98 7.28 -10.84
N MET A 38 -6.90 5.98 -11.00
CA MET A 38 -5.65 5.25 -11.22
C MET A 38 -5.87 4.24 -12.34
N VAL A 39 -4.83 4.00 -13.13
CA VAL A 39 -4.81 2.94 -14.13
C VAL A 39 -3.99 1.80 -13.55
N ILE A 40 -4.64 0.66 -13.40
CA ILE A 40 -3.99 -0.61 -13.07
C ILE A 40 -3.86 -1.46 -14.32
N ASP A 41 -2.80 -2.26 -14.37
CA ASP A 41 -2.58 -3.33 -15.31
C ASP A 41 -2.67 -4.64 -14.53
N VAL A 42 -3.62 -5.49 -14.88
CA VAL A 42 -3.82 -6.76 -14.17
C VAL A 42 -2.87 -7.82 -14.71
N SER A 43 -2.52 -8.80 -13.88
CA SER A 43 -1.72 -9.93 -14.31
C SER A 43 -2.45 -10.74 -15.39
N GLU A 44 -1.67 -11.44 -16.21
CA GLU A 44 -2.20 -12.30 -17.28
C GLU A 44 -3.25 -13.29 -16.76
N THR A 45 -3.00 -13.90 -15.59
CA THR A 45 -3.94 -14.82 -14.93
C THR A 45 -5.26 -14.18 -14.53
N VAL A 46 -5.26 -12.90 -14.13
CA VAL A 46 -6.49 -12.17 -13.79
C VAL A 46 -7.23 -11.77 -15.07
N LEU A 47 -6.50 -11.35 -16.11
CA LEU A 47 -7.07 -11.01 -17.41
C LEU A 47 -7.75 -12.20 -18.08
N GLU A 48 -7.08 -13.36 -18.12
CA GLU A 48 -7.61 -14.61 -18.67
C GLU A 48 -8.96 -14.97 -18.02
N ARG A 49 -9.05 -14.92 -16.69
CA ARG A 49 -10.29 -15.16 -15.96
C ARG A 49 -11.40 -14.17 -16.32
N LEU A 50 -11.06 -12.89 -16.48
CA LEU A 50 -12.04 -11.88 -16.88
C LEU A 50 -12.55 -12.10 -18.30
N VAL A 51 -11.71 -12.63 -19.20
CA VAL A 51 -12.12 -13.02 -20.56
C VAL A 51 -13.00 -14.28 -20.52
N GLU A 52 -12.61 -15.30 -19.76
CA GLU A 52 -13.37 -16.55 -19.60
C GLU A 52 -14.77 -16.32 -19.03
N ASP A 53 -14.88 -15.44 -18.02
CA ASP A 53 -16.15 -15.04 -17.41
C ASP A 53 -16.99 -14.08 -18.30
N GLY A 54 -16.45 -13.68 -19.46
CA GLY A 54 -17.12 -12.80 -20.43
C GLY A 54 -17.27 -11.35 -19.94
N HIS A 55 -16.42 -10.92 -19.01
CA HIS A 55 -16.42 -9.56 -18.46
C HIS A 55 -15.63 -8.57 -19.33
N VAL A 56 -14.64 -9.05 -20.08
CA VAL A 56 -13.87 -8.27 -21.04
C VAL A 56 -13.71 -9.02 -22.36
N ASP A 57 -13.38 -8.30 -23.42
CA ASP A 57 -13.09 -8.87 -24.74
C ASP A 57 -11.75 -9.60 -24.76
N GLU A 58 -11.61 -10.61 -25.63
CA GLU A 58 -10.36 -11.37 -25.81
C GLU A 58 -9.17 -10.49 -26.24
N ASN A 59 -9.42 -9.33 -26.85
CA ASN A 59 -8.39 -8.37 -27.24
C ASN A 59 -8.14 -7.28 -26.19
N HIS A 60 -8.73 -7.39 -24.98
CA HIS A 60 -8.56 -6.40 -23.93
C HIS A 60 -7.14 -6.44 -23.36
N ILE A 61 -6.47 -5.29 -23.30
CA ILE A 61 -5.05 -5.17 -22.93
C ILE A 61 -4.79 -5.13 -21.40
N GLY A 62 -5.69 -5.66 -20.57
CA GLY A 62 -5.50 -5.68 -19.10
C GLY A 62 -5.57 -4.34 -18.34
N HIS A 63 -5.75 -3.21 -19.03
CA HIS A 63 -5.76 -1.89 -18.36
C HIS A 63 -7.15 -1.49 -17.83
N PHE A 64 -7.24 -1.22 -16.53
CA PHE A 64 -8.49 -0.77 -15.89
C PHE A 64 -8.32 0.57 -15.18
N LYS A 65 -9.28 1.46 -15.40
CA LYS A 65 -9.40 2.72 -14.65
C LYS A 65 -10.20 2.48 -13.37
N ILE A 66 -9.58 2.72 -12.23
CA ILE A 66 -10.21 2.54 -10.92
C ILE A 66 -10.26 3.87 -10.15
N PRO A 67 -11.37 4.17 -9.45
CA PRO A 67 -11.47 5.37 -8.64
C PRO A 67 -10.59 5.26 -7.39
N THR A 68 -9.89 6.33 -7.08
CA THR A 68 -9.02 6.43 -5.90
C THR A 68 -9.45 7.57 -4.98
N LYS A 69 -9.09 7.46 -3.70
CA LYS A 69 -9.13 8.57 -2.75
C LYS A 69 -7.81 8.62 -2.00
N PHE A 70 -7.40 9.80 -1.57
CA PHE A 70 -6.35 9.89 -0.57
C PHE A 70 -6.93 9.61 0.82
N GLN A 71 -6.30 8.71 1.55
CA GLN A 71 -6.55 8.52 2.96
C GLN A 71 -5.35 8.98 3.79
N VAL A 72 -5.60 9.32 5.05
CA VAL A 72 -4.53 9.61 6.01
C VAL A 72 -3.68 8.36 6.16
N CYS A 73 -2.37 8.52 6.09
CA CYS A 73 -1.43 7.42 6.18
C CYS A 73 -1.61 6.68 7.52
N PRO A 74 -1.88 5.36 7.51
CA PRO A 74 -2.18 4.62 8.73
C PRO A 74 -0.96 4.43 9.65
N THR A 75 0.26 4.39 9.11
CA THR A 75 1.52 4.28 9.89
C THR A 75 1.75 5.53 10.73
N CYS A 76 1.86 6.70 10.08
CA CYS A 76 2.18 7.95 10.76
C CYS A 76 0.95 8.69 11.29
N ARG A 77 -0.27 8.21 10.96
CA ARG A 77 -1.54 8.84 11.32
C ARG A 77 -1.61 10.33 10.96
N GLY A 78 -0.92 10.71 9.89
CA GLY A 78 -0.88 12.08 9.37
C GLY A 78 0.21 12.99 9.96
N SER A 79 1.10 12.51 10.82
CA SER A 79 2.26 13.30 11.26
C SER A 79 3.26 13.52 10.12
N GLY A 80 3.45 12.50 9.26
CA GLY A 80 4.48 12.44 8.23
C GLY A 80 5.81 11.89 8.75
N THR A 81 5.91 11.64 10.05
CA THR A 81 7.06 11.03 10.72
C THR A 81 6.65 9.73 11.41
N MET A 82 7.60 8.87 11.69
CA MET A 82 7.42 7.70 12.53
C MET A 82 8.66 7.53 13.40
N VAL A 83 8.48 6.95 14.58
CA VAL A 83 9.62 6.55 15.41
C VAL A 83 10.50 5.58 14.59
N ASN A 84 11.81 5.80 14.64
CA ASN A 84 12.76 4.95 13.94
C ASN A 84 12.61 3.47 14.38
N PRO A 85 12.25 2.55 13.47
CA PRO A 85 12.12 1.14 13.82
C PRO A 85 13.43 0.53 14.35
N ASN A 86 14.59 1.07 13.99
CA ASN A 86 15.86 0.58 14.56
C ASN A 86 16.00 0.88 16.06
N ILE A 87 15.17 1.78 16.60
CA ILE A 87 15.16 2.17 18.02
C ILE A 87 14.01 1.49 18.74
N ASP A 88 12.80 1.48 18.15
CA ASP A 88 11.60 0.89 18.77
C ASP A 88 10.86 -0.09 17.84
N ALA A 89 11.56 -1.15 17.39
CA ALA A 89 10.93 -2.28 16.67
C ALA A 89 10.47 -3.43 17.58
N GLY A 90 10.81 -3.39 18.86
CA GLY A 90 10.53 -4.44 19.85
C GLY A 90 9.71 -4.00 21.05
N GLY A 91 9.39 -2.70 21.16
CA GLY A 91 8.84 -2.10 22.36
C GLY A 91 9.94 -1.79 23.37
N LEU A 92 10.20 -0.51 23.60
CA LEU A 92 10.97 -0.06 24.75
C LEU A 92 10.16 -0.27 26.04
N THR A 93 10.77 -0.89 27.03
CA THR A 93 10.17 -1.14 28.34
C THR A 93 10.55 -0.04 29.33
N GLN A 94 9.85 0.03 30.47
CA GLN A 94 10.16 1.04 31.48
C GLN A 94 11.59 0.92 32.04
N ASP A 95 12.14 -0.30 32.09
CA ASP A 95 13.52 -0.55 32.50
C ASP A 95 14.55 0.07 31.53
N ASP A 96 14.20 0.23 30.24
CA ASP A 96 15.06 0.88 29.24
C ASP A 96 15.11 2.40 29.42
N PHE A 97 14.07 3.00 30.02
CA PHE A 97 13.98 4.43 30.30
C PHE A 97 14.55 4.79 31.69
N ASP A 98 14.48 3.89 32.66
CA ASP A 98 14.99 4.12 34.02
C ASP A 98 16.53 4.16 34.07
N GLY A 99 17.21 3.57 33.08
CA GLY A 99 18.67 3.54 32.96
C GLY A 99 19.30 4.81 32.36
N ASP A 100 18.52 5.63 31.65
CA ASP A 100 18.98 6.84 30.99
C ASP A 100 17.85 7.90 30.95
N PRO A 101 17.83 8.84 31.92
CA PRO A 101 16.79 9.87 31.99
C PRO A 101 16.76 10.82 30.78
N ASP A 102 17.92 11.07 30.16
CA ASP A 102 18.02 11.97 29.00
C ASP A 102 17.44 11.29 27.74
N PHE A 103 17.57 9.96 27.64
CA PHE A 103 16.98 9.16 26.57
C PHE A 103 15.44 9.19 26.57
N TYR A 104 14.81 9.21 27.75
CA TYR A 104 13.36 9.31 27.85
C TYR A 104 12.84 10.65 27.31
N ASP A 105 13.50 11.75 27.68
CA ASP A 105 13.11 13.09 27.23
C ASP A 105 13.32 13.25 25.71
N ASP A 106 14.46 12.79 25.18
CA ASP A 106 14.74 12.80 23.74
C ASP A 106 13.76 11.92 22.94
N TYR A 107 13.34 10.79 23.51
CA TYR A 107 12.34 9.90 22.92
C TYR A 107 10.95 10.56 22.87
N MET A 108 10.53 11.22 23.95
CA MET A 108 9.24 11.90 24.02
C MET A 108 9.18 13.19 23.20
N ASP A 109 10.31 13.88 23.01
CA ASP A 109 10.41 15.07 22.14
C ASP A 109 10.43 14.70 20.64
N GLY A 110 10.57 13.41 20.31
CA GLY A 110 10.59 12.93 18.93
C GLY A 110 11.95 13.11 18.24
N SER A 111 13.05 13.24 18.99
CA SER A 111 14.42 13.37 18.43
C SER A 111 14.82 12.17 17.55
N TYR A 112 14.13 11.05 17.70
CA TYR A 112 14.32 9.82 16.93
C TYR A 112 13.28 9.60 15.82
N ASP A 113 12.42 10.58 15.57
CA ASP A 113 11.46 10.53 14.48
C ASP A 113 12.20 10.57 13.13
N ILE A 114 11.90 9.59 12.30
CA ILE A 114 12.31 9.56 10.90
C ILE A 114 11.12 9.87 10.01
N GLN A 115 11.41 10.24 8.76
CA GLN A 115 10.38 10.38 7.75
C GLN A 115 9.63 9.04 7.59
N CYS A 116 8.30 9.09 7.66
CA CYS A 116 7.47 7.89 7.55
C CYS A 116 7.80 7.11 6.28
N SER A 117 8.14 5.83 6.39
CA SER A 117 8.55 5.03 5.23
C SER A 117 7.42 4.78 4.22
N GLU A 118 6.18 4.73 4.70
CA GLU A 118 4.98 4.43 3.89
C GLU A 118 4.52 5.63 3.06
N CYS A 119 4.24 6.78 3.69
CA CYS A 119 3.84 8.00 2.98
C CYS A 119 5.02 8.90 2.57
N ARG A 120 6.24 8.63 3.05
CA ARG A 120 7.43 9.45 2.82
C ARG A 120 7.18 10.92 3.14
N GLY A 121 6.59 11.20 4.30
CA GLY A 121 6.33 12.56 4.77
C GLY A 121 5.10 13.24 4.18
N GLU A 122 4.40 12.63 3.22
CA GLU A 122 3.23 13.24 2.57
C GLU A 122 1.95 13.19 3.40
N ARG A 123 1.95 12.47 4.53
CA ARG A 123 0.84 12.33 5.51
C ARG A 123 -0.41 11.62 4.97
N VAL A 124 -0.51 11.44 3.67
CA VAL A 124 -1.58 10.73 2.98
C VAL A 124 -1.02 9.67 2.04
N ILE A 125 -1.81 8.62 1.81
CA ILE A 125 -1.54 7.60 0.80
C ILE A 125 -2.78 7.44 -0.10
N PRO A 126 -2.60 7.08 -1.37
CA PRO A 126 -3.72 6.69 -2.23
C PRO A 126 -4.35 5.39 -1.72
N GLU A 127 -5.68 5.29 -1.84
CA GLU A 127 -6.46 4.11 -1.50
C GLU A 127 -7.45 3.84 -2.63
N ILE A 128 -7.49 2.57 -3.08
CA ILE A 128 -8.44 2.12 -4.09
C ILE A 128 -9.83 2.07 -3.47
N ARG A 129 -10.82 2.65 -4.15
CA ARG A 129 -12.22 2.58 -3.73
C ARG A 129 -12.88 1.31 -4.24
N TRP A 130 -12.55 0.17 -3.63
CA TRP A 130 -13.07 -1.15 -4.01
C TRP A 130 -14.59 -1.22 -4.08
N ASN A 131 -15.31 -0.43 -3.27
CA ASN A 131 -16.76 -0.37 -3.27
C ASN A 131 -17.38 0.26 -4.53
N VAL A 132 -16.59 0.94 -5.35
CA VAL A 132 -17.02 1.59 -6.61
C VAL A 132 -16.37 0.91 -7.82
N VAL A 133 -15.34 0.10 -7.61
CA VAL A 133 -14.73 -0.71 -8.66
C VAL A 133 -15.76 -1.72 -9.19
N ALA A 134 -15.67 -2.04 -10.47
CA ALA A 134 -16.54 -3.03 -11.07
C ALA A 134 -16.42 -4.36 -10.32
N LYS A 135 -17.54 -4.91 -9.85
CA LYS A 135 -17.56 -6.05 -8.94
C LYS A 135 -16.79 -7.26 -9.49
N HIS A 136 -16.89 -7.53 -10.79
CA HIS A 136 -16.16 -8.63 -11.43
C HIS A 136 -14.64 -8.46 -11.34
N LEU A 137 -14.13 -7.24 -11.47
CA LEU A 137 -12.70 -6.94 -11.38
C LEU A 137 -12.21 -7.12 -9.94
N SER A 138 -12.96 -6.59 -8.95
CA SER A 138 -12.61 -6.80 -7.53
C SER A 138 -12.68 -8.27 -7.14
N ASP A 139 -13.69 -9.00 -7.62
CA ASP A 139 -13.86 -10.42 -7.30
C ASP A 139 -12.74 -11.26 -7.95
N ALA A 140 -12.33 -10.95 -9.18
CA ALA A 140 -11.22 -11.63 -9.85
C ALA A 140 -9.88 -11.44 -9.12
N ILE A 141 -9.59 -10.19 -8.70
CA ILE A 141 -8.38 -9.86 -7.93
C ILE A 141 -8.39 -10.57 -6.57
N HIS A 142 -9.47 -10.45 -5.80
CA HIS A 142 -9.54 -11.08 -4.46
C HIS A 142 -9.45 -12.61 -4.53
N ARG A 143 -10.02 -13.24 -5.55
CA ARG A 143 -9.86 -14.70 -5.75
C ARG A 143 -8.42 -15.07 -6.02
N TRP A 144 -7.74 -14.31 -6.88
CA TRP A 144 -6.31 -14.53 -7.16
C TRP A 144 -5.48 -14.43 -5.86
N GLU A 145 -5.73 -13.41 -5.04
CA GLU A 145 -5.02 -13.22 -3.77
C GLU A 145 -5.31 -14.33 -2.76
N GLN A 146 -6.54 -14.87 -2.75
CA GLN A 146 -6.89 -16.04 -1.94
C GLN A 146 -6.18 -17.31 -2.43
N ASP A 147 -6.19 -17.56 -3.74
CA ASP A 147 -5.53 -18.73 -4.34
C ASP A 147 -4.01 -18.71 -4.03
N ASP A 148 -3.37 -17.54 -4.13
CA ASP A 148 -1.95 -17.36 -3.81
C ASP A 148 -1.67 -17.55 -2.30
N ALA A 149 -2.52 -16.98 -1.44
CA ALA A 149 -2.39 -17.13 0.01
C ALA A 149 -2.56 -18.59 0.46
N ASP A 150 -3.52 -19.31 -0.12
CA ASP A 150 -3.77 -20.72 0.17
C ASP A 150 -2.58 -21.58 -0.28
N TYR A 151 -2.05 -21.35 -1.49
CA TYR A 151 -0.85 -22.02 -1.99
C TYR A 151 0.37 -21.76 -1.08
N LEU A 152 0.62 -20.51 -0.69
CA LEU A 152 1.72 -20.18 0.22
C LEU A 152 1.54 -20.81 1.59
N ALA A 153 0.31 -20.90 2.10
CA ALA A 153 0.01 -21.55 3.37
C ALA A 153 0.29 -23.07 3.31
N GLU A 154 -0.05 -23.72 2.21
CA GLU A 154 0.28 -25.12 1.95
C GLU A 154 1.80 -25.31 1.92
N CYS A 155 2.54 -24.54 1.12
CA CYS A 155 4.00 -24.59 1.07
C CYS A 155 4.64 -24.36 2.44
N MET A 156 4.18 -23.35 3.20
CA MET A 156 4.69 -23.08 4.54
C MET A 156 4.38 -24.20 5.53
N SER A 157 3.24 -24.88 5.38
CA SER A 157 2.92 -26.08 6.15
C SER A 157 3.90 -27.21 5.81
N GLU A 158 4.21 -27.43 4.53
CA GLU A 158 5.19 -28.43 4.09
C GLU A 158 6.59 -28.14 4.65
N PHE A 159 7.08 -26.90 4.55
CA PHE A 159 8.35 -26.48 5.15
C PHE A 159 8.40 -26.69 6.67
N ARG A 160 7.29 -26.46 7.38
CA ARG A 160 7.21 -26.69 8.84
C ARG A 160 7.23 -28.17 9.20
N HIS A 161 6.75 -29.05 8.33
CA HIS A 161 6.68 -30.50 8.57
C HIS A 161 7.90 -31.27 8.02
N GLY A 162 8.87 -30.60 7.40
CA GLY A 162 10.23 -31.11 7.23
C GLY A 162 10.40 -32.24 6.22
N CYS A 163 10.12 -31.96 4.94
CA CYS A 163 10.75 -32.66 3.82
C CYS A 163 11.48 -31.65 2.92
#